data_AF-A0A3B9A3G7-F1
#
_entry.id   AF-A0A3B9A3G7-F1
#
_cell.length_a   1.000
_cell.length_b   1.000
_cell.length_c   1.000
_cell.angle_alpha   90.00
_cell.angle_beta   90.00
_cell.angle_gamma   90.00
#
_symmetry.space_group_name_H-M   'P 1'
#
loop_
_entity.id
_entity.type
_entity.pdbx_description
1 polymer ?
#
loop_
_entity_poly.entity_id
_entity_poly.type
_entity_poly.pdbx_seq_one_letter_code
_entity_poly.pdbx_strand_id
1 'polypeptide(L)'
;MNVFEWIAEEKIRSAIESGQWDNLPGKGKPLQWQENPYEPPEWRMAFSLLRQNGFSLPWLEERKEIEAEIQQFRSKLVRLKRPDAQPAELDWAKNQIERLNGRIFRYNLGAPLERFHLQPLKLERELERARSVQGQNP
;
A
#
# COMPACT_ATOMS: atom_id res chain seq x y z
N MET A 1 2.06 30.89 29.88
CA MET A 1 3.36 30.21 29.92
C MET A 1 3.56 29.70 31.33
N ASN A 2 3.73 28.40 31.51
CA ASN A 2 3.87 27.79 32.83
C ASN A 2 5.36 27.74 33.26
N VAL A 3 5.63 27.46 34.54
CA VAL A 3 7.01 27.43 35.07
C VAL A 3 7.86 26.32 34.43
N PHE A 4 7.25 25.17 34.09
CA PHE A 4 7.94 24.07 33.41
C PHE A 4 8.37 24.43 31.99
N GLU A 5 7.54 25.16 31.24
CA GLU A 5 7.85 25.68 29.91
C GLU A 5 9.04 26.64 29.98
N TRP A 6 9.06 27.55 30.96
CA TRP A 6 10.17 28.49 31.13
C TRP A 6 11.50 27.78 31.45
N ILE A 7 11.47 26.80 32.36
CA ILE A 7 12.65 26.00 32.71
C ILE A 7 13.13 25.17 31.51
N ALA A 8 12.20 24.59 30.73
CA ALA A 8 12.54 23.83 29.54
C ALA A 8 13.20 24.71 28.47
N GLU A 9 12.63 25.89 28.23
CA GLU A 9 13.13 26.85 27.23
C GLU A 9 14.55 27.33 27.57
N GLU A 10 14.79 27.66 28.85
CA GLU A 10 16.11 28.08 29.34
C GLU A 10 17.15 26.97 29.17
N LYS A 11 16.79 25.71 29.47
CA LYS A 11 17.67 24.56 29.24
C LYS A 11 17.99 24.33 27.77
N ILE A 12 16.99 24.45 26.89
CA ILE A 12 17.18 24.28 25.44
C ILE A 12 18.14 25.37 24.92
N ARG A 13 17.91 26.64 25.31
CA ARG A 13 18.75 27.76 24.90
C ARG A 13 20.20 27.61 25.37
N SER A 14 20.41 27.28 26.64
CA SER A 14 21.74 27.02 27.19
C SER A 14 22.46 25.86 26.48
N ALA A 15 21.73 24.80 26.09
CA ALA A 15 22.28 23.69 25.31
C ALA A 15 22.67 24.10 23.88
N ILE A 16 21.92 25.00 23.24
CA ILE A 16 22.24 25.58 21.93
C ILE A 16 23.50 26.45 22.03
N GLU A 17 23.56 27.36 23.01
CA GLU A 17 24.71 28.27 23.21
C GLU A 17 26.00 27.53 23.53
N SER A 18 25.91 26.41 24.26
CA SER A 18 27.05 25.55 24.58
C SER A 18 27.44 24.58 23.47
N GLY A 19 26.78 24.65 22.30
CA GLY A 19 27.11 23.80 21.15
C GLY A 19 26.83 22.32 21.36
N GLN A 20 25.99 21.94 22.34
CA GLN A 20 25.67 20.53 22.62
C GLN A 20 24.96 19.84 21.44
N TRP A 21 24.37 20.62 20.54
CA TRP A 21 23.71 20.14 19.32
C TRP A 21 24.68 20.00 18.14
N ASP A 22 25.92 20.49 18.26
CA ASP A 22 26.84 20.58 17.13
C ASP A 22 27.46 19.24 16.72
N ASN A 23 27.55 18.30 17.64
CA ASN A 23 28.18 17.00 17.42
C ASN A 23 27.29 15.83 17.84
N LEU A 24 25.99 15.94 17.55
CA LEU A 24 25.05 14.86 17.85
C LEU A 24 25.41 13.58 17.08
N PRO A 25 25.31 12.40 17.72
CA PRO A 25 25.50 11.13 17.05
C PRO A 25 24.49 11.01 15.89
N GLY A 26 25.00 10.86 14.67
CA GLY A 26 24.17 10.78 13.46
C GLY A 26 23.93 12.10 12.72
N LYS A 27 24.47 13.23 13.18
CA LYS A 27 24.40 14.51 12.46
C LYS A 27 24.99 14.37 11.05
N GLY A 28 24.22 14.76 10.03
CA GLY A 28 24.60 14.68 8.61
C GLY A 28 24.57 13.28 8.01
N LYS A 29 24.27 12.23 8.79
CA LYS A 29 24.04 10.87 8.28
C LYS A 29 22.56 10.69 7.92
N PRO A 30 22.23 9.86 6.92
CA PRO A 30 20.85 9.46 6.70
C PRO A 30 20.24 8.93 7.99
N LEU A 31 19.04 9.42 8.34
CA LEU A 31 18.28 8.90 9.46
C LEU A 31 18.17 7.38 9.32
N GLN A 32 18.71 6.65 10.29
CA GLN A 32 18.44 5.22 10.40
C GLN A 32 17.00 5.08 10.89
N TRP A 33 16.09 4.80 9.96
CA TRP A 33 14.74 4.35 10.29
C TRP A 33 14.86 2.98 10.97
N GLN A 34 15.23 2.97 12.25
CA GLN A 34 15.17 1.76 13.05
C GLN A 34 13.71 1.41 13.21
N GLU A 35 13.33 0.38 12.45
CA GLU A 35 12.10 -0.40 12.60
C GLU A 35 10.83 0.41 12.39
N ASN A 36 10.03 0.03 11.38
CA ASN A 36 8.69 0.56 11.27
C ASN A 36 7.87 0.07 12.49
N PRO A 37 7.42 0.94 13.40
CA PRO A 37 6.68 0.50 14.60
C PRO A 37 5.32 -0.12 14.25
N TYR A 38 4.85 0.09 13.02
CA TYR A 38 3.64 -0.53 12.47
C TYR A 38 3.91 -1.87 11.78
N GLU A 39 5.17 -2.33 11.76
CA GLU A 39 5.54 -3.62 11.20
C GLU A 39 5.47 -4.72 12.27
N PRO A 40 4.79 -5.84 11.98
CA PRO A 40 4.66 -6.93 12.93
C PRO A 40 6.03 -7.46 13.35
N PRO A 41 6.26 -7.67 14.65
CA PRO A 41 7.56 -8.09 15.19
C PRO A 41 8.14 -9.30 14.48
N GLU A 42 7.30 -10.30 14.20
CA GLU A 42 7.67 -11.56 13.54
C GLU A 42 8.19 -11.38 12.09
N TRP A 43 7.86 -10.28 11.41
CA TRP A 43 8.28 -10.04 10.02
C TRP A 43 9.36 -8.99 9.86
N ARG A 44 9.69 -8.30 10.94
CA ARG A 44 10.62 -7.17 10.95
C ARG A 44 12.01 -7.52 10.41
N MET A 45 12.53 -8.69 10.80
CA MET A 45 13.83 -9.16 10.34
C MET A 45 13.82 -9.45 8.84
N ALA A 46 12.78 -10.13 8.34
CA ALA A 46 12.65 -10.45 6.92
C ALA A 46 12.53 -9.18 6.06
N PHE A 47 11.67 -8.23 6.45
CA PHE A 47 11.52 -6.96 5.74
C PHE A 47 12.78 -6.09 5.78
N SER A 48 13.46 -6.03 6.93
CA SER A 48 14.70 -5.27 7.11
C SER A 48 15.84 -5.83 6.25
N LEU A 49 16.05 -7.16 6.25
CA LEU A 49 17.09 -7.81 5.45
C LEU A 49 16.90 -7.55 3.95
N LEU A 50 15.67 -7.65 3.45
CA LEU A 50 15.39 -7.47 2.04
C LEU A 50 15.53 -6.02 1.59
N ARG A 51 14.99 -5.08 2.38
CA ARG A 51 15.14 -3.65 2.12
C ARG A 51 16.61 -3.22 2.10
N GLN A 52 17.44 -3.76 3.00
CA GLN A 52 18.88 -3.48 3.04
C GLN A 52 19.62 -3.99 1.79
N ASN A 53 19.17 -5.10 1.19
CA ASN A 53 19.80 -5.67 0.00
C ASN A 53 19.14 -5.20 -1.31
N GLY A 54 18.20 -4.25 -1.26
CA GLY A 54 17.48 -3.76 -2.44
C GLY A 54 16.48 -4.76 -3.04
N PHE A 55 16.22 -5.88 -2.36
CA PHE A 55 15.26 -6.89 -2.81
C PHE A 55 13.88 -6.63 -2.22
N SER A 56 12.84 -7.02 -2.95
CA SER A 56 11.48 -7.04 -2.45
C SER A 56 10.99 -8.48 -2.33
N LEU A 57 9.98 -8.69 -1.48
CA LEU A 57 9.44 -10.04 -1.27
C LEU A 57 8.72 -10.50 -2.54
N PRO A 58 8.90 -11.77 -3.01
CA PRO A 58 8.29 -12.23 -4.25
C PRO A 58 6.78 -12.00 -4.33
N TRP A 59 6.06 -12.21 -3.23
CA TRP A 59 4.62 -11.95 -3.16
C TRP A 59 4.29 -10.46 -3.27
N LEU A 60 5.17 -9.56 -2.83
CA LEU A 60 4.94 -8.13 -2.93
C LEU A 60 4.97 -7.65 -4.38
N GLU A 61 5.83 -8.22 -5.21
CA GLU A 61 5.89 -7.97 -6.66
C GLU A 61 4.66 -8.53 -7.35
N GLU A 62 4.33 -9.80 -7.09
CA GLU A 62 3.15 -10.45 -7.65
C GLU A 62 1.86 -9.71 -7.27
N ARG A 63 1.77 -9.20 -6.04
CA ARG A 63 0.66 -8.34 -5.61
C ARG A 63 0.54 -7.08 -6.47
N LYS A 64 1.64 -6.37 -6.71
CA LYS A 64 1.64 -5.15 -7.54
C LYS A 64 1.17 -5.45 -8.96
N GLU A 65 1.60 -6.56 -9.53
CA GLU A 65 1.17 -6.99 -10.88
C GLU A 65 -0.33 -7.30 -10.92
N ILE A 66 -0.84 -8.05 -9.95
CA ILE A 66 -2.28 -8.36 -9.85
C ILE A 66 -3.08 -7.06 -9.69
N GLU A 67 -2.65 -6.15 -8.82
CA GLU A 67 -3.31 -4.85 -8.64
C GLU A 67 -3.33 -4.02 -9.93
N ALA A 68 -2.22 -4.00 -10.69
CA ALA A 68 -2.14 -3.32 -11.97
C ALA A 68 -3.11 -3.92 -13.00
N GLU A 69 -3.20 -5.25 -13.09
CA GLU A 69 -4.15 -5.91 -13.99
C GLU A 69 -5.60 -5.65 -13.61
N ILE A 70 -5.93 -5.64 -12.32
CA ILE A 70 -7.26 -5.28 -11.82
C ILE A 70 -7.61 -3.85 -12.24
N GLN A 71 -6.67 -2.90 -12.14
CA GLN A 71 -6.90 -1.52 -12.58
C GLN A 71 -7.13 -1.45 -14.10
N GLN A 72 -6.34 -2.17 -14.89
CA GLN A 72 -6.53 -2.23 -16.34
C GLN A 72 -7.90 -2.82 -16.69
N PHE A 73 -8.31 -3.90 -16.03
CA PHE A 73 -9.64 -4.50 -16.18
C PHE A 73 -10.76 -3.48 -15.85
N ARG A 74 -10.67 -2.80 -14.71
CA ARG A 74 -11.63 -1.78 -14.29
C ARG A 74 -11.73 -0.61 -15.25
N SER A 75 -10.60 -0.12 -15.75
CA SER A 75 -10.60 0.98 -16.73
C SER A 75 -11.26 0.58 -18.05
N LYS A 76 -11.06 -0.67 -18.51
CA LYS A 76 -11.78 -1.22 -19.67
C LYS A 76 -13.27 -1.33 -19.39
N LEU A 77 -13.66 -1.85 -18.21
CA LEU A 77 -15.07 -1.93 -17.79
C LEU A 77 -15.76 -0.56 -17.81
N VAL A 78 -15.12 0.49 -17.29
CA VAL A 78 -15.68 1.86 -17.29
C VAL A 78 -15.84 2.40 -18.72
N ARG A 79 -14.96 2.02 -19.66
CA ARG A 79 -15.02 2.43 -21.07
C ARG A 79 -16.12 1.72 -21.87
N LEU A 80 -16.54 0.53 -21.44
CA LEU A 80 -17.70 -0.19 -21.99
C LEU A 80 -18.98 0.54 -21.55
N LYS A 81 -19.19 1.74 -22.07
CA LYS A 81 -20.41 2.52 -21.87
C LYS A 81 -21.53 1.86 -22.67
N ARG A 82 -22.46 1.18 -22.01
CA ARG A 82 -23.88 1.07 -22.43
C ARG A 82 -24.73 0.51 -21.29
N PRO A 83 -25.98 1.00 -21.11
CA PRO A 83 -26.94 0.42 -20.19
C PRO A 83 -27.29 -1.04 -20.52
N ASP A 84 -27.01 -1.46 -21.75
CA ASP A 84 -27.27 -2.79 -22.29
C ASP A 84 -25.93 -3.40 -22.71
N ALA A 85 -25.17 -3.88 -21.71
CA ALA A 85 -23.95 -4.63 -21.97
C ALA A 85 -24.30 -5.83 -22.87
N GLN A 86 -23.64 -5.95 -24.02
CA GLN A 86 -23.91 -7.09 -24.90
C GLN A 86 -23.51 -8.39 -24.18
N PRO A 87 -24.19 -9.52 -24.43
CA PRO A 87 -23.84 -10.80 -23.80
C PRO A 87 -22.34 -11.13 -23.90
N ALA A 88 -21.73 -10.80 -25.03
CA ALA A 88 -20.29 -10.97 -25.26
C ALA A 88 -19.39 -10.14 -24.32
N GLU A 89 -19.80 -8.93 -23.96
CA GLU A 89 -19.06 -8.06 -23.03
C GLU A 89 -19.17 -8.57 -21.60
N LEU A 90 -20.35 -9.10 -21.24
CA LEU A 90 -20.59 -9.72 -19.94
C LEU A 90 -19.78 -11.01 -19.79
N ASP A 91 -19.74 -11.83 -20.85
CA ASP A 91 -18.94 -13.05 -20.87
C ASP A 91 -17.45 -12.75 -20.86
N TRP A 92 -17.00 -11.71 -21.58
CA TRP A 92 -15.62 -11.22 -21.46
C TRP A 92 -15.28 -10.82 -20.01
N ALA A 93 -16.16 -10.06 -19.34
CA ALA A 93 -15.94 -9.61 -17.98
C ALA A 93 -15.90 -10.79 -16.99
N LYS A 94 -16.80 -11.77 -17.14
CA LYS A 94 -16.81 -13.01 -16.35
C LYS A 94 -15.51 -13.79 -16.51
N ASN A 95 -15.08 -14.01 -17.75
CA ASN A 95 -13.83 -14.74 -18.05
C ASN A 95 -12.61 -14.01 -17.47
N GLN A 96 -12.58 -12.68 -17.53
CA GLN A 96 -11.49 -11.90 -16.91
C GLN A 96 -11.50 -12.00 -15.38
N ILE A 97 -12.68 -11.94 -14.75
CA ILE A 97 -12.82 -12.10 -13.30
C ILE A 97 -12.38 -13.49 -12.87
N GLU A 98 -12.75 -14.55 -13.59
CA GLU A 98 -12.32 -15.91 -13.29
C GLU A 98 -10.80 -16.05 -13.37
N ARG A 99 -10.19 -15.52 -14.44
CA ARG A 99 -8.72 -15.48 -14.60
C ARG A 99 -8.03 -14.75 -13.44
N LEU A 100 -8.53 -13.57 -13.07
CA LEU A 100 -7.98 -12.75 -11.99
C LEU A 100 -8.17 -13.42 -10.62
N ASN A 101 -9.34 -14.01 -10.37
CA ASN A 101 -9.62 -14.73 -9.13
C ASN A 101 -8.73 -15.97 -8.97
N GLY A 102 -8.44 -16.68 -10.06
CA GLY A 102 -7.48 -17.78 -10.05
C GLY A 102 -6.07 -17.32 -9.66
N ARG A 103 -5.64 -16.13 -10.11
CA ARG A 103 -4.37 -15.53 -9.68
C ARG A 103 -4.40 -15.09 -8.23
N ILE A 104 -5.44 -14.37 -7.81
CA ILE A 104 -5.64 -13.94 -6.42
C ILE A 104 -5.59 -15.14 -5.47
N PHE A 105 -6.23 -16.25 -5.85
CA PHE A 105 -6.19 -17.47 -5.06
C PHE A 105 -4.78 -18.02 -4.91
N ARG A 106 -4.02 -18.17 -6.00
CA ARG A 106 -2.62 -18.63 -5.95
C ARG A 106 -1.73 -17.70 -5.11
N TYR A 107 -1.88 -16.40 -5.31
CA TYR A 107 -1.17 -15.40 -4.50
C TYR A 107 -1.52 -15.53 -3.01
N ASN A 108 -2.79 -15.69 -2.66
CA ASN A 108 -3.24 -15.85 -1.28
C ASN A 108 -2.71 -17.14 -0.63
N LEU A 109 -2.42 -18.19 -1.42
CA LEU A 109 -1.76 -19.40 -0.90
C LEU A 109 -0.28 -19.15 -0.55
N GLY A 110 0.39 -18.25 -1.28
CA GLY A 110 1.80 -17.91 -1.05
C GLY A 110 2.02 -16.75 -0.09
N ALA A 111 1.00 -15.92 0.15
CA ALA A 111 1.05 -14.82 1.08
C ALA A 111 1.11 -15.37 2.53
N PRO A 112 2.07 -14.94 3.36
CA PRO A 112 2.28 -15.56 4.65
C PRO A 112 1.20 -15.25 5.70
N LEU A 113 0.35 -14.24 5.44
CA LEU A 113 -0.58 -13.68 6.41
C LEU A 113 -1.84 -13.17 5.74
N GLU A 114 -2.98 -13.38 6.40
CA GLU A 114 -4.30 -13.04 5.86
C GLU A 114 -4.46 -11.56 5.50
N ARG A 115 -3.83 -10.65 6.26
CA ARG A 115 -3.88 -9.21 5.95
C ARG A 115 -3.24 -8.85 4.61
N PHE A 116 -2.39 -9.73 4.07
CA PHE A 116 -1.79 -9.55 2.75
C PHE A 116 -2.66 -10.13 1.63
N HIS A 117 -3.71 -10.89 1.95
CA HIS A 117 -4.58 -11.52 0.97
C HIS A 117 -5.38 -10.48 0.19
N LEU A 118 -5.54 -10.75 -1.11
CA LEU A 118 -6.42 -10.00 -1.98
C LEU A 118 -7.82 -10.61 -1.94
N GLN A 119 -8.83 -9.74 -1.99
CA GLN A 119 -10.22 -10.16 -2.05
C GLN A 119 -10.59 -10.56 -3.48
N PRO A 120 -11.30 -11.69 -3.69
CA PRO A 120 -11.76 -12.07 -5.01
C PRO A 120 -12.76 -11.04 -5.56
N LEU A 121 -12.69 -10.83 -6.86
CA LEU A 121 -13.58 -9.95 -7.61
C LEU A 121 -14.93 -10.63 -7.82
N LYS A 122 -16.00 -9.82 -7.77
CA LYS A 122 -17.38 -10.24 -8.07
C LYS A 122 -17.93 -9.35 -9.17
N LEU A 123 -18.63 -9.94 -10.14
CA LEU A 123 -19.11 -9.22 -11.32
C LEU A 123 -20.04 -8.07 -10.93
N GLU A 124 -21.01 -8.33 -10.05
CA GLU A 124 -22.03 -7.37 -9.62
C GLU A 124 -21.37 -6.14 -8.99
N ARG A 125 -20.40 -6.36 -8.10
CA ARG A 125 -19.65 -5.30 -7.42
C ARG A 125 -18.81 -4.46 -8.38
N GLU A 126 -18.18 -5.10 -9.37
CA GLU A 126 -17.36 -4.39 -10.35
C GLU A 126 -18.22 -3.58 -11.34
N LEU A 127 -19.41 -4.08 -11.69
CA LEU A 127 -20.40 -3.33 -12.48
C LEU A 127 -20.98 -2.15 -11.70
N GLU A 128 -21.37 -2.33 -10.45
CA GLU A 128 -21.80 -1.25 -9.55
C GLU A 128 -20.72 -0.19 -9.39
N ARG A 129 -19.47 -0.60 -9.19
CA ARG A 129 -18.32 0.29 -9.11
C ARG A 129 -18.10 1.07 -10.40
N ALA A 130 -18.21 0.41 -11.55
CA ALA A 130 -18.10 1.10 -12.84
C ALA A 130 -19.21 2.14 -13.01
N ARG A 131 -20.43 1.85 -12.54
CA ARG A 131 -21.58 2.78 -12.53
C ARG A 131 -21.41 3.94 -11.55
N SER A 132 -20.86 3.71 -10.35
CA SER A 132 -20.71 4.76 -9.33
C SER A 132 -19.66 5.80 -9.70
N VAL A 133 -18.56 5.38 -10.34
CA VAL A 133 -17.55 6.28 -10.92
C VAL A 133 -18.16 7.18 -12.01
N GLN A 134 -19.24 6.75 -12.67
CA GLN A 134 -19.92 7.53 -13.71
C GLN A 134 -20.80 8.66 -13.16
N GLY A 135 -21.26 8.58 -11.90
CA GLY A 135 -22.14 9.59 -11.29
C GLY A 135 -21.44 10.79 -10.63
N GLN A 136 -20.10 10.80 -10.58
CA GLN A 136 -19.30 11.80 -9.86
C GLN A 136 -18.54 12.79 -10.77
N ASN A 137 -18.81 12.83 -12.08
CA ASN A 137 -18.18 13.80 -12.99
C ASN A 137 -19.12 15.01 -13.20
N PRO A 138 -18.84 16.19 -12.61
CA PRO A 138 -19.56 17.43 -12.91
C PRO A 138 -19.27 17.96 -14.32
#